data_AF-A0A6N3D0P0-F1
#
_entry.id   AF-A0A6N3D0P0-F1
#
_cell.length_a   1.000
_cell.length_b   1.000
_cell.length_c   1.000
_cell.angle_alpha   90.00
_cell.angle_beta   90.00
_cell.angle_gamma   90.00
#
_symmetry.space_group_name_H-M   'P 1'
#
loop_
_entity.id
_entity.type
_entity.pdbx_description
1 polymer ?
#
loop_
_entity_poly.entity_id
_entity_poly.type
_entity_poly.pdbx_seq_one_letter_code
_entity_poly.pdbx_strand_id
1 'polypeptide(L)'
;MSVLKNPYRGVRGLRYSFMEQNAPEELARMDAAGETEEYLEAVERNYLTRLAELQDSCMESCGATPEFAQLTMAECRYDDYIRRANSARKMAEEIALNETVLTL
;
A
#
# COMPACT_ATOMS: atom_id res chain seq x y z
N MET A 1 7.55 11.77 -26.33
CA MET A 1 8.33 11.27 -25.19
C MET A 1 7.80 9.90 -24.81
N SER A 2 8.64 8.87 -24.88
CA SER A 2 8.24 7.51 -24.49
C SER A 2 8.12 7.48 -22.98
N VAL A 3 6.89 7.43 -22.46
CA VAL A 3 6.63 7.15 -21.05
C VAL A 3 7.04 5.70 -20.85
N LEU A 4 8.27 5.47 -20.38
CA LEU A 4 8.67 4.15 -19.91
C LEU A 4 7.63 3.76 -18.85
N LYS A 5 6.88 2.68 -19.12
CA LYS A 5 5.94 2.18 -18.11
C LYS A 5 6.80 1.75 -16.93
N ASN A 6 6.61 2.40 -15.78
CA ASN A 6 7.22 2.02 -14.52
C ASN A 6 7.12 0.48 -14.34
N PRO A 7 8.25 -0.24 -14.36
CA PRO A 7 8.26 -1.70 -14.29
C PRO A 7 8.11 -2.21 -12.84
N TYR A 8 8.22 -1.32 -11.87
CA TYR A 8 8.23 -1.65 -10.45
C TYR A 8 6.83 -1.62 -9.83
N ARG A 9 6.64 -2.42 -8.77
CA ARG A 9 5.39 -2.50 -8.00
C ARG A 9 5.62 -2.08 -6.55
N GLY A 10 4.53 -1.92 -5.79
CA GLY A 10 4.60 -1.58 -4.36
C GLY A 10 5.36 -0.28 -4.10
N VAL A 11 6.13 -0.26 -3.01
CA VAL A 11 6.90 0.92 -2.57
C VAL A 11 7.96 1.31 -3.58
N ARG A 12 8.59 0.33 -4.23
CA ARG A 12 9.57 0.55 -5.30
C ARG A 12 8.92 1.29 -6.48
N GLY A 13 7.73 0.84 -6.90
CA GLY A 13 6.94 1.51 -7.92
C GLY A 13 6.56 2.94 -7.55
N LEU A 14 6.04 3.15 -6.34
CA LEU A 14 5.70 4.50 -5.86
C LEU A 14 6.91 5.43 -5.86
N ARG A 15 8.07 4.95 -5.37
CA ARG A 15 9.30 5.74 -5.34
C ARG A 15 9.81 6.06 -6.74
N TYR A 16 9.81 5.08 -7.64
CA TYR A 16 10.24 5.27 -9.03
C TYR A 16 9.38 6.34 -9.72
N SER A 17 8.05 6.24 -9.66
CA SER A 17 7.17 7.25 -10.25
C SER A 17 7.27 8.63 -9.59
N PHE A 18 7.56 8.69 -8.29
CA PHE A 18 7.88 9.98 -7.64
C PHE A 18 9.15 10.59 -8.24
N MET A 19 10.20 9.81 -8.45
CA MET A 19 11.44 10.30 -9.04
C MET A 19 11.26 10.70 -10.50
N GLU A 20 10.51 9.95 -11.30
CA GLU A 20 10.17 10.33 -12.68
C GLU A 20 9.53 11.73 -12.74
N GLN A 21 8.66 12.05 -11.79
CA GLN A 21 7.93 13.33 -11.76
C GLN A 21 8.75 14.48 -11.18
N ASN A 22 9.59 14.20 -10.17
CA ASN A 22 10.20 15.24 -9.34
C ASN A 22 11.73 15.35 -9.48
N ALA A 23 12.39 14.29 -9.94
CA ALA A 23 13.84 14.21 -10.11
C ALA A 23 14.23 13.35 -11.33
N PRO A 24 13.71 13.65 -12.54
CA PRO A 24 13.92 12.80 -13.72
C PRO A 24 15.39 12.72 -14.16
N GLU A 25 16.17 13.79 -13.96
CA GLU A 25 17.60 13.81 -14.30
C GLU A 25 18.41 12.86 -13.40
N GLU A 26 18.06 12.82 -12.11
CA GLU A 26 18.69 11.94 -11.14
C GLU A 26 18.34 10.48 -11.41
N LEU A 27 17.08 10.21 -11.75
CA LEU A 27 16.64 8.88 -12.16
C LEU A 27 17.37 8.42 -13.43
N ALA A 28 17.49 9.29 -14.44
CA ALA A 28 18.22 8.98 -15.67
C ALA A 28 19.72 8.74 -15.41
N ARG A 29 20.35 9.51 -14.50
CA ARG A 29 21.73 9.29 -14.07
C ARG A 29 21.91 7.91 -13.43
N MET A 30 21.03 7.56 -12.50
CA MET A 30 21.08 6.26 -11.82
C MET A 30 20.80 5.10 -12.77
N ASP A 31 19.84 5.24 -13.69
CA ASP A 31 19.56 4.25 -14.73
C ASP A 31 20.78 4.04 -15.62
N ALA A 32 21.44 5.12 -16.04
CA ALA A 32 22.67 5.05 -16.84
C ALA A 32 23.85 4.42 -16.07
N ALA A 33 23.90 4.61 -14.76
CA ALA A 33 24.91 4.01 -13.87
C ALA A 33 24.58 2.57 -13.45
N GLY A 34 23.36 2.08 -13.70
CA GLY A 34 22.88 0.78 -13.21
C GLY A 34 22.58 0.75 -11.71
N GLU A 35 22.43 1.91 -11.06
CA GLU A 35 22.25 2.07 -9.60
C GLU A 35 20.78 1.97 -9.17
N THR A 36 19.84 2.06 -10.11
CA THR A 36 18.41 2.17 -9.81
C THR A 36 17.84 0.97 -9.06
N GLU A 37 18.28 -0.25 -9.40
CA GLU A 37 17.78 -1.46 -8.76
C GLU A 37 18.17 -1.49 -7.27
N GLU A 38 19.46 -1.31 -6.98
CA GLU A 38 20.03 -1.29 -5.63
C GLU A 38 19.40 -0.16 -4.79
N TYR A 39 19.22 1.01 -5.37
CA TYR A 39 18.56 2.12 -4.70
C TYR A 39 17.12 1.78 -4.30
N LEU A 40 16.33 1.23 -5.22
CA LEU A 40 14.94 0.90 -4.93
C LEU A 40 14.82 -0.25 -3.92
N GLU A 41 15.73 -1.22 -3.93
CA GLU A 41 15.83 -2.25 -2.89
C GLU A 41 16.12 -1.64 -1.52
N ALA A 42 17.05 -0.69 -1.44
CA ALA A 42 17.35 0.02 -0.20
C ALA A 42 16.13 0.80 0.33
N VAL A 43 15.38 1.45 -0.57
CA VAL A 43 14.14 2.15 -0.20
C VAL A 43 13.10 1.18 0.36
N GLU A 44 12.88 0.03 -0.30
CA GLU A 44 11.93 -0.97 0.17
C GLU A 44 12.34 -1.55 1.52
N ARG A 45 13.64 -1.85 1.71
CA ARG A 45 14.16 -2.34 2.98
C ARG A 45 13.94 -1.33 4.10
N ASN A 46 14.26 -0.07 3.88
CA ASN A 46 14.07 0.99 4.88
C ASN A 46 12.59 1.18 5.23
N TYR A 47 11.70 1.09 4.24
CA TYR A 47 10.27 1.15 4.47
C TYR A 47 9.76 -0.01 5.34
N LEU A 48 10.19 -1.24 5.04
CA LEU A 48 9.80 -2.43 5.81
C LEU A 48 10.37 -2.39 7.24
N THR A 49 11.61 -1.96 7.42
CA THR A 49 12.20 -1.75 8.75
C THR A 49 11.39 -0.73 9.54
N ARG A 50 11.03 0.41 8.92
CA ARG A 50 10.25 1.44 9.60
C ARG A 50 8.84 0.97 9.94
N LEU A 51 8.21 0.18 9.08
CA LEU A 51 6.93 -0.45 9.38
C LEU A 51 7.03 -1.38 10.60
N ALA A 52 8.09 -2.19 10.69
CA ALA A 52 8.30 -3.08 11.84
C ALA A 52 8.47 -2.29 13.15
N GLU A 53 9.31 -1.25 13.15
CA GLU A 53 9.48 -0.38 14.32
C GLU A 53 8.16 0.29 14.75
N LEU A 54 7.36 0.75 13.78
CA LEU A 54 6.07 1.38 14.05
C LEU A 54 5.03 0.36 14.54
N GLN A 55 5.07 -0.86 14.02
CA GLN A 55 4.24 -1.96 14.48
C GLN A 55 4.59 -2.31 15.93
N ASP A 56 5.86 -2.46 16.26
CA ASP A 56 6.34 -2.74 17.61
C ASP A 56 5.92 -1.62 18.58
N SER A 57 6.13 -0.36 18.19
CA SER A 57 5.70 0.80 18.99
C SER A 57 4.17 0.88 19.15
N CYS A 58 3.41 0.59 18.09
CA CYS A 58 1.95 0.55 18.16
C CYS A 58 1.47 -0.56 19.10
N MET A 59 2.07 -1.75 19.00
CA MET A 59 1.78 -2.88 19.88
C MET A 59 2.07 -2.57 21.34
N GLU A 60 3.24 -1.99 21.63
CA GLU A 60 3.59 -1.53 22.98
C GLU A 60 2.58 -0.50 23.51
N SER A 61 2.22 0.50 22.70
CA SER A 61 1.29 1.55 23.11
C SER A 61 -0.15 1.06 23.32
N CYS A 62 -0.56 0.02 22.60
CA CYS A 62 -1.89 -0.58 22.68
C CYS A 62 -1.97 -1.76 23.67
N GLY A 63 -0.85 -2.12 24.32
CA GLY A 63 -0.77 -3.30 25.19
C GLY A 63 -0.99 -4.63 24.45
N ALA A 64 -0.81 -4.64 23.13
CA ALA A 64 -0.98 -5.82 22.29
C ALA A 64 0.27 -6.70 22.35
N THR A 65 0.10 -7.98 22.67
CA THR A 65 1.23 -8.92 22.73
C THR A 65 1.65 -9.39 21.32
N PRO A 66 2.88 -9.89 21.14
CA PRO A 66 3.31 -10.52 19.88
C PRO A 66 2.38 -11.63 19.40
N GLU A 67 1.77 -12.39 20.31
CA GLU A 67 0.75 -13.39 19.96
C GLU A 67 -0.54 -12.74 19.44
N PHE A 68 -0.97 -11.60 20.02
CA PHE A 68 -2.09 -10.83 19.50
C PHE A 68 -1.80 -10.29 18.10
N ALA A 69 -0.59 -9.81 17.82
CA ALA A 69 -0.23 -9.33 16.48
C ALA A 69 -0.10 -10.46 15.45
N GLN A 70 0.45 -11.63 15.84
CA GLN A 70 0.50 -12.81 14.96
C GLN A 70 -0.88 -13.37 14.68
N LEU A 71 -1.76 -13.47 15.70
CA LEU A 71 -3.16 -13.83 15.52
C LEU A 71 -3.89 -12.78 14.69
N THR A 72 -3.70 -11.49 14.95
CA THR A 72 -4.36 -10.43 14.18
C THR A 72 -3.88 -10.42 12.73
N MET A 73 -2.60 -10.64 12.44
CA MET A 73 -2.11 -10.73 11.04
C MET A 73 -2.50 -12.05 10.36
N ALA A 74 -2.64 -13.15 11.10
CA ALA A 74 -3.10 -14.44 10.57
C ALA A 74 -4.63 -14.53 10.42
N GLU A 75 -5.39 -13.89 11.31
CA GLU A 75 -6.86 -13.88 11.37
C GLU A 75 -7.47 -12.66 10.66
N CYS A 76 -6.76 -11.53 10.55
CA CYS A 76 -7.05 -10.51 9.55
C CYS A 76 -6.65 -11.06 8.19
N ARG A 77 -7.46 -12.01 7.72
CA ARG A 77 -7.74 -12.23 6.32
C ARG A 77 -8.17 -10.87 5.76
N TYR A 78 -7.20 -10.04 5.39
CA TYR A 78 -7.43 -8.70 4.84
C TYR A 78 -8.42 -8.79 3.66
N ASP A 79 -8.39 -9.92 2.95
CA ASP A 79 -9.36 -10.33 1.94
C ASP A 79 -10.80 -10.46 2.46
N ASP A 80 -11.03 -11.04 3.64
CA ASP A 80 -12.37 -11.12 4.25
C ASP A 80 -12.85 -9.75 4.75
N TYR A 81 -11.95 -8.90 5.25
CA TYR A 81 -12.29 -7.52 5.59
C TYR A 81 -12.71 -6.72 4.34
N ILE A 82 -11.92 -6.79 3.27
CA ILE A 82 -12.24 -6.15 1.97
C ILE A 82 -13.53 -6.72 1.39
N ARG A 83 -13.74 -8.04 1.46
CA ARG A 83 -14.96 -8.71 1.00
C ARG A 83 -16.21 -8.25 1.77
N ARG A 84 -16.12 -8.13 3.10
CA ARG A 84 -17.22 -7.61 3.94
C ARG A 84 -17.48 -6.13 3.67
N ALA A 85 -16.44 -5.32 3.52
CA ALA A 85 -16.58 -3.89 3.20
C ALA A 85 -17.25 -3.68 1.82
N ASN A 86 -16.84 -4.45 0.80
CA ASN A 86 -17.46 -4.42 -0.53
C ASN A 86 -18.91 -4.93 -0.51
N SER A 87 -19.20 -5.96 0.29
CA SER A 87 -20.58 -6.45 0.47
C SER A 87 -21.47 -5.42 1.17
N ALA A 88 -20.96 -4.72 2.17
CA ALA A 88 -21.69 -3.67 2.87
C ALA A 88 -21.95 -2.46 1.96
N ARG A 89 -20.96 -2.06 1.14
CA ARG A 89 -21.12 -1.01 0.13
C ARG A 89 -22.21 -1.37 -0.89
N LYS A 90 -22.21 -2.60 -1.38
CA LYS A 90 -23.20 -3.08 -2.35
C LYS A 90 -24.62 -3.10 -1.76
N MET A 91 -24.78 -3.51 -0.49
CA MET A 91 -26.06 -3.41 0.21
C MET A 91 -26.51 -1.95 0.39
N ALA A 92 -25.60 -1.04 0.73
CA ALA A 92 -25.93 0.38 0.85
C ALA A 92 -26.34 1.00 -0.50
N GLU A 93 -25.68 0.62 -1.59
CA GLU A 93 -26.05 1.02 -2.96
C GLU A 93 -27.44 0.47 -3.35
N GLU A 94 -27.75 -0.79 -3.03
CA GLU A 94 -29.07 -1.39 -3.30
C GLU A 94 -30.20 -0.76 -2.47
N ILE A 95 -29.93 -0.41 -1.19
CA ILE A 95 -30.89 0.32 -0.35
C ILE A 95 -31.13 1.72 -0.91
N ALA A 96 -30.07 2.46 -1.25
CA ALA A 96 -30.19 3.79 -1.82
C ALA A 96 -30.94 3.79 -3.17
N LEU A 97 -30.75 2.75 -3.99
CA LEU A 97 -31.48 2.57 -5.25
C LEU A 97 -32.97 2.24 -5.02
N ASN A 98 -33.28 1.39 -4.04
CA ASN A 98 -34.68 1.08 -3.70
C ASN A 98 -35.41 2.26 -3.05
N GLU A 99 -34.72 3.07 -2.25
CA GLU A 99 -35.27 4.28 -1.67
C GLU A 99 -35.54 5.36 -2.73
N THR A 100 -34.70 5.46 -3.77
CA THR A 100 -34.95 6.38 -4.90
C THR A 100 -36.11 5.93 -5.80
N VAL A 101 -36.32 4.62 -5.97
CA VAL A 101 -37.46 4.06 -6.74
C VAL A 101 -38.81 4.22 -6.01
N LEU A 102 -38.82 4.27 -4.67
CA LEU A 102 -40.04 4.47 -3.86
C LEU A 102 -40.47 5.94 -3.72
N THR A 103 -39.68 6.88 -4.25
CA THR A 103 -39.96 8.33 -4.23
C THR A 103 -40.36 8.94 -5.59
N LEU A 104 -40.60 8.10 -6.62
CA LEU A 104 -41.20 8.49 -7.90
C LEU A 104 -42.64 7.96 -7.99
#